data_AF-A0A3N9MXD2-F1
#
_entry.id   AF-A0A3N9MXD2-F1
#
_cell.length_a   1.000
_cell.length_b   1.000
_cell.length_c   1.000
_cell.angle_alpha   90.00
_cell.angle_beta   90.00
_cell.angle_gamma   90.00
#
_symmetry.space_group_name_H-M   'P 1'
#
loop_
_entity.id
_entity.type
_entity.pdbx_description
1 polymer ?
#
loop_
_entity_poly.entity_id
_entity_poly.type
_entity_poly.pdbx_seq_one_letter_code
_entity_poly.pdbx_strand_id
1 'polypeptide(L)' 'MKKFKKRTKMINPETGRLVFEEIIQNTFKKYRDNIVCSDDIIQKITEDIALQIRTQLKLI' A
#
# COMPACT_ATOMS: atom_id res chain seq x y z
N MET A 1 2.61 -0.55 38.89
CA MET A 1 2.07 -0.90 37.55
C MET A 1 3.11 -0.61 36.49
N LYS A 2 3.71 -1.63 35.85
CA LYS A 2 4.74 -1.44 34.80
C LYS A 2 4.04 -1.11 33.48
N LYS A 3 4.30 0.09 32.93
CA LYS A 3 3.75 0.56 31.65
C LYS A 3 4.31 -0.29 30.51
N PHE A 4 3.45 -0.94 29.74
CA PHE A 4 3.82 -1.59 28.48
C PHE A 4 4.27 -0.49 27.49
N LYS A 5 5.57 -0.37 27.25
CA LYS A 5 6.09 0.40 26.10
C LYS A 5 5.73 -0.40 24.85
N LYS A 6 4.61 -0.06 24.21
CA LYS A 6 4.33 -0.50 22.82
C LYS A 6 5.52 -0.04 21.98
N ARG A 7 6.35 -0.98 21.53
CA ARG A 7 7.37 -0.70 20.52
C ARG A 7 6.62 -0.35 19.24
N THR A 8 6.35 0.93 19.03
CA THR A 8 5.99 1.41 17.71
C THR A 8 7.23 1.20 16.86
N LYS A 9 7.26 0.16 16.02
CA LYS A 9 8.28 0.04 14.99
C LYS A 9 8.10 1.25 14.08
N MET A 10 8.95 2.26 14.26
CA MET A 10 8.96 3.43 13.39
C MET A 10 9.49 2.97 12.03
N ILE A 11 8.60 3.00 11.05
CA ILE A 11 8.98 2.84 9.65
C ILE A 11 9.88 4.02 9.30
N ASN A 12 11.06 3.77 8.73
CA ASN A 12 11.84 4.84 8.14
C ASN A 12 10.97 5.49 7.06
N PRO A 13 10.61 6.79 7.17
CA PRO A 13 9.68 7.43 6.25
C PRO A 13 10.13 7.37 4.79
N GLU A 14 11.44 7.36 4.52
CA GLU A 14 11.97 7.20 3.16
C GLU A 14 11.74 5.78 2.63
N THR A 15 12.03 4.76 3.43
CA THR A 15 11.78 3.36 3.06
C THR A 15 10.28 3.08 2.88
N GLY A 16 9.44 3.64 3.75
CA GLY A 16 7.98 3.53 3.62
C GLY A 16 7.47 4.18 2.34
N ARG A 17 7.98 5.39 2.01
CA ARG A 17 7.65 6.07 0.76
C ARG A 17 8.01 5.24 -0.47
N LEU A 18 9.22 4.70 -0.54
CA LEU A 18 9.67 3.87 -1.67
C LEU A 18 8.78 2.64 -1.87
N VAL A 19 8.44 1.95 -0.78
CA VAL A 19 7.54 0.79 -0.81
C VAL A 19 6.14 1.18 -1.29
N PHE A 20 5.61 2.32 -0.86
CA PHE A 20 4.30 2.80 -1.32
C PHE A 20 4.31 3.24 -2.79
N GLU A 21 5.36 3.92 -3.24
CA GLU A 21 5.52 4.29 -4.66
C GLU A 21 5.59 3.04 -5.54
N GLU A 22 6.32 2.01 -5.11
CA GLU A 22 6.39 0.72 -5.81
C GLU A 22 5.02 0.02 -5.91
N ILE A 23 4.25 -0.02 -4.81
CA ILE A 23 2.89 -0.59 -4.80
C ILE A 23 2.00 0.11 -5.82
N ILE A 24 2.02 1.44 -5.87
CA ILE A 24 1.21 2.23 -6.79
C ILE A 24 1.62 1.91 -8.24
N GLN A 25 2.92 1.99 -8.55
CA GLN A 25 3.42 1.73 -9.91
C GLN A 25 3.10 0.31 -10.40
N ASN A 26 3.31 -0.70 -9.55
CA ASN A 26 3.01 -2.09 -9.89
C ASN A 26 1.51 -2.32 -10.09
N THR A 27 0.67 -1.68 -9.27
CA THR A 27 -0.79 -1.77 -9.42
C THR A 27 -1.22 -1.13 -10.74
N PHE A 28 -0.81 0.10 -11.06
CA PHE A 28 -1.17 0.71 -12.34
C PHE A 28 -0.62 -0.05 -13.55
N LYS A 29 0.56 -0.67 -13.45
CA LYS A 29 1.11 -1.53 -14.49
C LYS A 29 0.23 -2.77 -14.75
N LYS A 30 -0.34 -3.38 -13.72
CA LYS A 30 -1.27 -4.53 -13.83
C LYS A 30 -2.54 -4.17 -14.61
N TYR A 31 -3.02 -2.94 -14.50
CA TYR A 31 -4.24 -2.47 -15.17
C TYR A 31 -3.96 -1.74 -16.50
N ARG A 32 -2.69 -1.62 -16.92
CA ARG A 32 -2.27 -0.90 -18.13
C ARG A 32 -2.83 -1.47 -19.43
N ASP A 33 -3.11 -2.77 -19.52
CA ASP A 33 -3.69 -3.35 -20.74
C ASP A 33 -5.22 -3.29 -20.74
N ASN A 34 -5.84 -2.87 -19.63
CA ASN A 34 -7.28 -2.71 -19.45
C ASN A 34 -7.68 -1.21 -19.38
N ILE A 35 -7.11 -0.36 -20.26
CA ILE A 35 -7.33 1.11 -20.33
C ILE A 35 -8.75 1.46 -20.86
N VAL A 36 -9.78 0.78 -20.38
CA VAL A 36 -11.07 1.44 -20.27
C VAL A 36 -11.11 1.98 -18.85
N CYS A 37 -10.80 3.27 -18.70
CA CYS A 37 -10.87 3.97 -17.42
C CYS A 37 -12.35 4.08 -17.01
N SER A 38 -12.90 3.00 -16.48
CA SER A 38 -14.24 2.95 -15.89
C SER A 38 -14.15 3.09 -14.38
N ASP A 39 -15.25 3.53 -13.77
CA ASP A 39 -15.36 3.64 -12.32
C ASP A 39 -15.06 2.30 -11.62
N ASP A 40 -15.46 1.17 -12.23
CA ASP A 40 -15.15 -0.17 -11.73
C ASP A 40 -13.65 -0.48 -11.69
N ILE A 41 -12.91 -0.05 -12.72
CA ILE A 41 -11.46 -0.26 -12.80
C ILE A 41 -10.75 0.63 -11.77
N ILE A 42 -11.19 1.88 -11.62
CA ILE A 42 -10.65 2.79 -10.60
C ILE A 42 -10.92 2.27 -9.19
N GLN A 43 -12.12 1.73 -8.94
CA GLN A 43 -12.44 1.10 -7.66
C GLN A 43 -11.54 -0.10 -7.39
N LYS A 44 -11.34 -1.01 -8.36
CA LYS A 44 -10.44 -2.16 -8.23
C LYS A 44 -8.98 -1.76 -7.98
N ILE A 45 -8.49 -0.74 -8.67
CA ILE A 45 -7.14 -0.19 -8.46
C ILE A 45 -7.00 0.32 -7.02
N THR A 46 -8.01 1.03 -6.53
CA THR A 46 -8.01 1.61 -5.18
C THR A 46 -8.03 0.52 -4.10
N GLU A 47 -8.87 -0.51 -4.27
CA GLU A 47 -8.94 -1.67 -3.38
C GLU A 47 -7.64 -2.47 -3.36
N ASP A 48 -7.02 -2.72 -4.53
CA ASP A 48 -5.75 -3.44 -4.64
C ASP A 48 -4.60 -2.66 -3.96
N ILE A 49 -4.52 -1.34 -4.14
CA ILE A 49 -3.50 -0.50 -3.48
C ILE A 49 -3.70 -0.54 -1.97
N ALA A 50 -4.93 -0.36 -1.48
CA ALA A 50 -5.23 -0.38 -0.05
C ALA A 50 -4.89 -1.74 0.58
N LEU A 51 -5.18 -2.84 -0.12
CA LEU A 51 -4.86 -4.19 0.34
C LEU A 51 -3.35 -4.42 0.44
N GLN A 52 -2.58 -3.97 -0.54
CA GLN A 52 -1.12 -4.10 -0.55
C GLN A 52 -0.48 -3.26 0.56
N ILE A 53 -0.89 -2.01 0.73
CA ILE A 53 -0.44 -1.14 1.84
C ILE A 53 -0.72 -1.81 3.18
N ARG A 54 -1.94 -2.31 3.39
CA ARG A 54 -2.32 -3.01 4.62
C ARG A 54 -1.46 -4.24 4.88
N THR A 55 -1.12 -4.98 3.84
CA THR A 55 -0.24 -6.17 3.95
C THR A 55 1.16 -5.76 4.39
N GLN A 56 1.73 -4.72 3.79
CA GLN A 56 3.04 -4.19 4.19
C GLN A 56 3.04 -3.69 5.64
N LEU A 57 2.00 -2.98 6.07
CA LEU A 57 1.86 -2.51 7.45
C LEU A 57 1.71 -3.65 8.47
N LYS A 58 1.22 -4.83 8.09
CA LYS A 58 1.15 -6.01 8.97
C LYS A 58 2.48 -6.75 9.11
N LEU A 59 3.35 -6.66 8.11
CA LEU A 59 4.67 -7.31 8.11
C LEU A 59 5.69 -6.55 8.98
N ILE A 60 5.41 -5.26 9.23
CA ILE A 60 6.21 -4.38 10.07
C ILE A 60 5.77 -4.56 11.52
#